data_AF-A0A6N9TWT0-F1
#
_entry.id   AF-A0A6N9TWT0-F1
#
_cell.length_a   1.000
_cell.length_b   1.000
_cell.length_c   1.000
_cell.angle_alpha   90.00
_cell.angle_beta   90.00
_cell.angle_gamma   90.00
#
_symmetry.space_group_name_H-M   'P 1'
#
loop_
_entity.id
_entity.type
_entity.pdbx_description
1 polymer ?
#
loop_
_entity_poly.entity_id
_entity_poly.type
_entity_poly.pdbx_seq_one_letter_code
_entity_poly.pdbx_strand_id
1 'polypeptide(L)'
;MLTWLAHGLAVVLNLLIVIVGLRFFLQPQAAAAGYGVPAREASASAYLTIKGLRDLVSGLIGFALLVFAADEAEAWFMLVVALTPLGDTVIVLRHGGTKAVAFGVHFATAVLVLVCSGLLFAL
;
A
#
# COMPACT_ATOMS: atom_id res chain seq x y z
N MET A 1 -3.91 -24.04 -8.87
CA MET A 1 -4.89 -22.93 -8.66
C MET A 1 -4.38 -21.95 -7.63
N LEU A 2 -3.87 -22.41 -6.48
CA LEU A 2 -3.32 -21.56 -5.41
C LEU A 2 -2.18 -20.65 -5.88
N THR A 3 -1.22 -21.18 -6.65
CA THR A 3 -0.09 -20.41 -7.23
C THR A 3 -0.54 -19.18 -8.02
N TRP A 4 -1.51 -19.36 -8.93
CA TRP A 4 -2.04 -18.27 -9.76
C TRP A 4 -2.78 -17.22 -8.92
N LEU A 5 -3.51 -17.64 -7.89
CA LEU A 5 -4.20 -16.73 -6.98
C LEU A 5 -3.21 -15.91 -6.15
N ALA A 6 -2.20 -16.56 -5.56
CA ALA A 6 -1.18 -15.91 -4.73
C ALA A 6 -0.38 -14.87 -5.53
N HIS A 7 0.21 -15.29 -6.66
CA HIS A 7 0.98 -14.40 -7.53
C HIS A 7 0.12 -13.32 -8.18
N GLY A 8 -1.09 -13.68 -8.63
CA GLY A 8 -2.01 -12.72 -9.23
C GLY A 8 -2.42 -11.63 -8.24
N LEU A 9 -2.70 -12.01 -6.99
CA LEU A 9 -3.01 -11.05 -5.92
C LEU A 9 -1.79 -10.16 -5.61
N ALA A 10 -0.60 -10.74 -5.49
CA ALA A 10 0.64 -9.99 -5.24
C ALA A 10 0.89 -8.94 -6.34
N VAL A 11 0.76 -9.34 -7.61
CA VAL A 11 0.89 -8.43 -8.77
C VAL A 11 -0.10 -7.28 -8.67
N VAL A 12 -1.38 -7.55 -8.38
CA VAL A 12 -2.41 -6.52 -8.28
C VAL A 12 -2.12 -5.57 -7.11
N LEU A 13 -1.75 -6.09 -5.94
CA LEU A 13 -1.44 -5.26 -4.76
C LEU A 13 -0.22 -4.37 -5.00
N ASN A 14 0.86 -4.92 -5.54
CA ASN A 14 2.06 -4.15 -5.89
C ASN A 14 1.75 -3.06 -6.94
N LEU A 15 0.94 -3.38 -7.96
CA LEU A 15 0.51 -2.41 -8.97
C LEU A 15 -0.31 -1.28 -8.36
N LEU A 16 -1.28 -1.60 -7.49
CA LEU A 16 -2.11 -0.59 -6.83
C LEU A 16 -1.26 0.37 -5.99
N ILE A 17 -0.25 -0.13 -5.28
CA ILE A 17 0.67 0.70 -4.50
C ILE A 17 1.56 1.57 -5.40
N VAL A 18 2.03 1.06 -6.54
CA VAL A 18 2.70 1.89 -7.57
C VAL A 18 1.80 3.02 -8.04
N ILE A 19 0.53 2.72 -8.36
CA ILE A 19 -0.45 3.72 -8.80
C ILE A 19 -0.71 4.78 -7.72
N VAL A 20 -0.84 4.37 -6.45
CA VAL A 20 -0.98 5.29 -5.32
C VAL A 20 0.23 6.22 -5.24
N GLY A 21 1.44 5.66 -5.29
CA GLY A 21 2.68 6.45 -5.29
C GLY A 21 2.73 7.48 -6.41
N LEU A 22 2.47 7.05 -7.66
CA LEU A 22 2.41 7.94 -8.82
C LEU A 22 1.36 9.05 -8.67
N ARG A 23 0.20 8.74 -8.07
CA ARG A 23 -0.88 9.71 -7.86
C ARG A 23 -0.47 10.83 -6.90
N PHE A 24 0.41 10.57 -5.93
CA PHE A 24 0.96 11.62 -5.06
C PHE A 24 1.95 12.56 -5.77
N PHE A 25 2.55 12.13 -6.89
CA PHE A 25 3.35 13.03 -7.75
C PHE A 25 2.47 13.85 -8.71
N LEU A 26 1.46 13.22 -9.30
CA LEU A 26 0.65 13.83 -10.34
C LEU A 26 -0.51 14.69 -9.80
N GLN A 27 -1.10 14.28 -8.67
CA GLN A 27 -2.29 14.89 -8.08
C GLN A 27 -2.22 14.90 -6.54
N PRO A 28 -1.19 15.51 -5.92
CA PRO A 28 -0.88 15.36 -4.49
C PRO A 28 -2.04 15.70 -3.55
N GLN A 29 -2.78 16.78 -3.80
CA GLN A 29 -3.87 17.23 -2.94
C GLN A 29 -5.07 16.28 -3.01
N ALA A 30 -5.42 15.81 -4.20
CA ALA A 30 -6.47 14.83 -4.40
C ALA A 30 -6.07 13.46 -3.82
N ALA A 31 -4.79 13.08 -3.92
CA ALA A 31 -4.26 11.88 -3.30
C ALA A 31 -4.33 11.96 -1.76
N ALA A 32 -3.94 13.08 -1.16
CA ALA A 32 -4.04 13.32 0.28
C ALA A 32 -5.50 13.32 0.77
N ALA A 33 -6.41 13.93 0.02
CA ALA A 33 -7.84 13.87 0.32
C ALA A 33 -8.38 12.43 0.26
N GLY A 34 -7.99 11.66 -0.75
CA GLY A 34 -8.36 10.24 -0.88
C GLY A 34 -7.73 9.34 0.18
N TYR A 35 -6.53 9.67 0.65
CA TYR A 35 -5.89 9.02 1.80
C TYR A 35 -6.70 9.22 3.09
N GLY A 36 -7.48 10.29 3.18
CA GLY A 36 -8.33 10.60 4.35
C GLY A 36 -7.74 11.64 5.28
N VAL A 37 -6.58 12.22 4.95
CA VAL A 37 -5.96 13.33 5.68
C VAL A 37 -5.59 14.43 4.67
N PRO A 38 -6.50 15.37 4.38
CA PRO A 38 -6.25 16.42 3.40
C PRO A 38 -5.09 17.33 3.79
N ALA A 39 -4.17 17.57 2.86
CA ALA A 39 -3.11 18.56 3.03
C ALA A 39 -3.66 19.97 2.77
N ARG A 40 -3.68 20.81 3.82
CA ARG A 40 -4.25 22.18 3.75
C ARG A 40 -3.22 23.27 3.49
N GLU A 41 -1.95 23.00 3.79
CA GLU A 41 -0.86 23.97 3.64
C GLU A 41 -0.03 23.69 2.37
N ALA A 42 0.43 24.75 1.72
CA ALA A 42 1.32 24.64 0.56
C ALA A 42 2.69 24.02 0.92
N SER A 43 3.14 24.20 2.16
CA SER A 43 4.35 23.59 2.74
C SER A 43 4.32 22.05 2.75
N ALA A 44 3.12 21.45 2.70
CA ALA A 44 2.96 20.00 2.73
C ALA A 44 3.46 19.30 1.44
N SER A 45 3.68 20.04 0.35
CA SER A 45 4.03 19.47 -0.95
C SER A 45 5.23 18.51 -0.89
N ALA A 46 6.29 18.87 -0.18
CA ALA A 46 7.48 18.02 -0.06
C ALA A 46 7.17 16.70 0.67
N TYR A 47 6.38 16.74 1.73
CA TYR A 47 5.97 15.54 2.48
C TYR A 47 5.05 14.63 1.66
N LEU A 48 4.16 15.21 0.85
CA LEU A 48 3.32 14.45 -0.08
C LEU A 48 4.16 13.76 -1.16
N THR A 49 5.18 14.43 -1.69
CA THR A 49 6.14 13.82 -2.62
C THR A 49 6.94 12.70 -1.96
N ILE A 50 7.42 12.88 -0.72
CA ILE A 50 8.11 11.83 0.05
C ILE A 50 7.20 10.61 0.26
N LYS A 51 5.91 10.83 0.60
CA LYS A 51 4.93 9.74 0.69
C LYS A 51 4.79 9.02 -0.64
N GLY A 52 4.54 9.76 -1.72
CA GLY A 52 4.40 9.19 -3.06
C GLY A 52 5.60 8.35 -3.47
N LEU A 53 6.81 8.84 -3.18
CA LEU A 53 8.05 8.11 -3.44
C LEU A 53 8.12 6.80 -2.67
N ARG A 54 7.80 6.82 -1.37
CA ARG A 54 7.84 5.61 -0.52
C ARG A 54 6.84 4.56 -0.98
N ASP A 55 5.63 4.97 -1.30
CA ASP A 55 4.60 4.07 -1.82
C ASP A 55 5.05 3.49 -3.17
N LEU A 56 5.49 4.31 -4.11
CA LEU A 56 6.01 3.87 -5.41
C LEU A 56 7.14 2.85 -5.28
N VAL A 57 8.15 3.16 -4.46
CA VAL A 57 9.31 2.29 -4.25
C VAL A 57 8.89 0.97 -3.60
N SER A 58 7.94 0.99 -2.66
CA SER A 58 7.45 -0.24 -2.02
C SER A 58 6.80 -1.18 -3.04
N GLY A 59 5.95 -0.66 -3.92
CA GLY A 59 5.35 -1.47 -4.99
C GLY A 59 6.38 -2.00 -6.00
N LEU A 60 7.41 -1.21 -6.34
CA LEU A 60 8.50 -1.66 -7.21
C LEU A 60 9.39 -2.74 -6.56
N ILE A 61 9.61 -2.66 -5.24
CA ILE A 61 10.32 -3.70 -4.49
C ILE A 61 9.55 -5.02 -4.56
N GLY A 62 8.24 -5.01 -4.33
CA GLY A 62 7.41 -6.23 -4.44
C GLY A 62 7.45 -6.84 -5.85
N PHE A 63 7.43 -6.01 -6.90
CA PHE A 63 7.64 -6.51 -8.26
C PHE A 63 9.03 -7.12 -8.47
N ALA A 64 10.08 -6.51 -7.93
CA ALA A 64 11.43 -7.07 -8.03
C ALA A 64 11.52 -8.42 -7.31
N LEU A 65 10.91 -8.56 -6.13
CA LEU A 65 10.86 -9.82 -5.39
C LEU A 65 10.09 -10.89 -6.15
N LEU A 66 8.92 -10.58 -6.71
CA LEU A 66 8.14 -11.50 -7.54
C LEU A 66 8.90 -12.04 -8.77
N VAL A 67 9.80 -11.23 -9.35
CA VAL A 67 10.52 -11.60 -10.58
C VAL A 67 11.84 -12.30 -10.28
N PHE A 68 12.53 -11.90 -9.21
CA PHE A 68 13.93 -12.27 -8.99
C PHE A 68 14.18 -13.06 -7.71
N ALA A 69 13.20 -13.20 -6.82
CA ALA A 69 13.34 -13.89 -5.54
C ALA A 69 12.41 -15.11 -5.43
N ALA A 70 12.60 -15.89 -4.36
CA ALA A 70 11.71 -16.98 -4.02
C ALA A 70 10.41 -16.46 -3.37
N ASP A 71 9.33 -17.25 -3.47
CA ASP A 71 7.99 -16.88 -2.99
C ASP A 71 8.00 -16.49 -1.50
N GLU A 72 8.85 -17.10 -0.68
CA GLU A 72 8.98 -16.79 0.74
C GLU A 72 9.51 -15.37 0.99
N ALA A 73 10.36 -14.84 0.10
CA ALA A 73 10.88 -13.48 0.22
C ALA A 73 9.76 -12.45 -0.02
N GLU A 74 8.92 -12.67 -1.04
CA GLU A 74 7.74 -11.85 -1.29
C GLU A 74 6.70 -12.01 -0.17
N ALA A 75 6.54 -13.22 0.37
CA ALA A 75 5.64 -13.46 1.50
C ALA A 75 6.04 -12.66 2.75
N TRP A 76 7.34 -12.63 3.09
CA TRP A 76 7.88 -11.80 4.17
C TRP A 76 7.73 -10.31 3.89
N PHE A 77 8.00 -9.89 2.65
CA PHE A 77 7.78 -8.51 2.25
C PHE A 77 6.33 -8.08 2.43
N MET A 78 5.37 -8.88 1.94
CA MET A 78 3.93 -8.63 2.10
C MET A 78 3.54 -8.56 3.58
N LEU A 79 4.07 -9.45 4.43
CA LEU A 79 3.80 -9.43 5.87
C LEU A 79 4.24 -8.10 6.51
N VAL A 80 5.45 -7.64 6.20
CA VAL A 80 6.01 -6.42 6.78
C VAL A 80 5.35 -5.17 6.18
N VAL A 81 5.13 -5.14 4.87
CA VAL A 81 4.56 -3.97 4.19
C VAL A 81 3.11 -3.72 4.61
N ALA A 82 2.37 -4.77 5.05
CA ALA A 82 1.03 -4.65 5.63
C ALA A 82 0.98 -3.73 6.87
N LEU A 83 2.12 -3.51 7.56
CA LEU A 83 2.20 -2.54 8.64
C LEU A 83 1.92 -1.10 8.17
N THR A 84 2.19 -0.80 6.90
CA THR A 84 1.91 0.52 6.30
C THR A 84 0.42 0.84 6.28
N PRO A 85 -0.46 0.05 5.62
CA PRO A 85 -1.90 0.30 5.65
C PRO A 85 -2.54 0.11 7.05
N LEU A 86 -1.97 -0.72 7.93
CA LEU A 86 -2.39 -0.74 9.34
C LEU A 86 -2.08 0.58 10.05
N GLY A 87 -0.88 1.12 9.86
CA GLY A 87 -0.49 2.44 10.34
C GLY A 87 -1.39 3.53 9.77
N ASP A 88 -1.66 3.49 8.47
CA ASP A 88 -2.55 4.44 7.78
C ASP A 88 -3.97 4.42 8.35
N THR A 89 -4.49 3.23 8.68
CA THR A 89 -5.79 3.09 9.37
C THR A 89 -5.79 3.92 10.66
N VAL A 90 -4.75 3.78 11.49
CA VAL A 90 -4.62 4.51 12.75
C VAL A 90 -4.41 6.00 12.52
N ILE A 91 -3.60 6.39 11.54
CA ILE A 91 -3.34 7.79 11.19
C ILE A 91 -4.63 8.48 10.79
N VAL A 92 -5.41 7.89 9.89
CA VAL A 92 -6.70 8.47 9.44
C VAL A 92 -7.65 8.65 10.61
N LEU A 93 -7.80 7.64 11.48
CA LEU A 93 -8.67 7.74 12.65
C LEU A 93 -8.22 8.84 13.63
N ARG A 94 -6.91 9.03 13.81
CA ARG A 94 -6.35 10.04 14.73
C ARG A 94 -6.43 11.46 14.19
N HIS A 95 -6.49 11.64 12.87
CA HIS A 95 -6.44 12.96 12.24
C HIS A 95 -7.79 13.39 11.64
N GLY A 96 -8.89 12.83 12.15
CA GLY A 96 -10.25 13.26 11.80
C GLY A 96 -10.76 12.77 10.45
N GLY A 97 -10.08 11.80 9.83
CA GLY A 97 -10.57 11.14 8.63
C GLY A 97 -11.77 10.23 8.93
N THR A 98 -12.53 9.88 7.89
CA THR A 98 -13.75 9.09 8.07
C THR A 98 -13.44 7.63 8.41
N LYS A 99 -14.28 7.00 9.23
CA LYS A 99 -14.20 5.55 9.51
C LYS A 99 -14.33 4.72 8.23
N ALA A 100 -15.10 5.20 7.26
CA ALA A 100 -15.27 4.52 5.97
C ALA A 100 -13.95 4.43 5.21
N VAL A 101 -13.14 5.51 5.17
CA VAL A 101 -11.81 5.48 4.56
C VAL A 101 -10.84 4.66 5.40
N ALA A 102 -10.82 4.85 6.73
CA ALA A 102 -9.91 4.10 7.60
C ALA A 102 -10.10 2.59 7.48
N PHE A 103 -11.33 2.09 7.61
CA PHE A 103 -11.60 0.66 7.60
C PHE A 103 -11.79 0.09 6.18
N GLY A 104 -12.48 0.82 5.30
CA GLY A 104 -12.82 0.35 3.97
C GLY A 104 -11.69 0.45 2.95
N VAL A 105 -10.73 1.37 3.15
CA VAL A 105 -9.56 1.50 2.28
C VAL A 105 -8.35 0.90 2.97
N HIS A 106 -7.92 1.47 4.10
CA HIS A 106 -6.63 1.11 4.68
C HIS A 106 -6.66 -0.26 5.37
N PHE A 107 -7.58 -0.48 6.31
CA PHE A 107 -7.64 -1.75 7.04
C PHE A 107 -7.96 -2.93 6.11
N ALA A 108 -8.93 -2.75 5.21
CA ALA A 108 -9.24 -3.77 4.20
C ALA A 108 -8.04 -4.09 3.31
N THR A 109 -7.27 -3.08 2.87
CA THR A 109 -6.02 -3.29 2.13
C THR A 109 -5.01 -4.08 2.96
N ALA A 110 -4.82 -3.73 4.24
CA ALA A 110 -3.92 -4.47 5.13
C ALA A 110 -4.32 -5.95 5.23
N VAL A 111 -5.61 -6.25 5.40
CA VAL A 111 -6.11 -7.63 5.44
C VAL A 111 -5.81 -8.36 4.13
N LEU A 112 -6.05 -7.74 2.97
CA LEU A 112 -5.75 -8.36 1.67
C LEU A 112 -4.25 -8.63 1.47
N VAL A 113 -3.39 -7.73 1.93
CA VAL A 113 -1.93 -7.92 1.90
C VAL A 113 -1.51 -9.08 2.82
N LEU A 114 -2.08 -9.17 4.04
CA LEU A 114 -1.81 -10.29 4.96
C LEU A 114 -2.33 -11.62 4.39
N VAL A 115 -3.48 -11.63 3.74
CA VAL A 115 -3.98 -12.82 3.02
C VAL A 115 -3.00 -13.19 1.91
N CYS A 116 -2.52 -12.22 1.12
CA CYS A 116 -1.52 -12.47 0.09
C CYS A 116 -0.24 -13.10 0.66
N SER A 117 0.27 -12.55 1.76
CA SER A 117 1.43 -13.10 2.48
C SER A 117 1.19 -14.56 2.90
N GLY A 118 0.05 -14.84 3.52
CA GLY A 118 -0.31 -16.21 3.93
C GLY A 118 -0.46 -17.18 2.76
N LEU A 119 -0.98 -16.71 1.62
CA LEU A 119 -1.09 -17.52 0.40
C LEU A 119 0.29 -17.85 -0.19
N LEU A 120 1.21 -16.88 -0.20
CA LEU A 120 2.58 -17.07 -0.70
C LEU A 120 3.38 -18.02 0.20
N PHE A 121 3.24 -17.95 1.53
CA PHE A 121 3.84 -18.93 2.45
C PHE A 121 3.25 -20.35 2.32
N ALA A 122 2.10 -20.50 1.66
CA ALA A 122 1.43 -21.78 1.46
C ALA A 122 1.72 -22.41 0.08
N LEU A 123 2.55 -21.78 -0.74
CA LEU A 123 3.07 -22.36 -1.99
C LEU A 123 4.21 -23.32 -1.71
#